data_AF-L9L5T5-F1
#
_entry.id   AF-L9L5T5-F1
#
_cell.length_a   1.000
_cell.length_b   1.000
_cell.length_c   1.000
_cell.angle_alpha   90.00
_cell.angle_beta   90.00
_cell.angle_gamma   90.00
#
_symmetry.space_group_name_H-M   'P 1'
#
loop_
_entity.id
_entity.type
_entity.pdbx_description
1 polymer ?
#
loop_
_entity_poly.entity_id
_entity_poly.type
_entity_poly.pdbx_seq_one_letter_code
_entity_poly.pdbx_strand_id
1 'polypeptide(L)'
;MVVGTITDDVHIQEGKVSKLKVYALRVTSRAAAASSRLGARSLPLTIWPWTLLRAVALSYSPALARAMRYTSISARPLEPRGHNHTKACVCSKGLKFECARGRCASRDYKN
;
A
#
# COMPACT_ATOMS: atom_id res chain seq x y z
N MET A 1 10.31 7.99 -10.85
CA MET A 1 9.29 7.59 -11.85
C MET A 1 8.44 6.49 -11.25
N VAL A 2 7.11 6.62 -11.29
CA VAL A 2 6.19 5.66 -10.67
C VAL A 2 5.30 5.05 -11.75
N VAL A 3 5.44 3.74 -11.97
CA VAL A 3 4.49 2.99 -12.80
C VAL A 3 3.26 2.68 -11.94
N GLY A 4 2.39 3.66 -11.78
CA GLY A 4 1.25 3.57 -10.86
C GLY A 4 0.44 4.85 -10.74
N THR A 5 -0.43 4.89 -9.74
CA THR A 5 -1.26 6.06 -9.41
C THR A 5 -0.66 6.82 -8.25
N ILE A 6 -0.58 8.14 -8.36
CA ILE A 6 -0.12 9.03 -7.28
C ILE A 6 -1.31 9.73 -6.64
N THR A 7 -1.41 9.52 -5.33
CA THR A 7 -2.41 10.09 -4.45
C THR A 7 -1.76 11.08 -3.48
N ASP A 8 -2.50 12.11 -3.10
CA ASP A 8 -2.12 13.05 -2.05
C ASP A 8 -2.26 12.37 -0.67
N ASP A 9 -1.33 12.62 0.25
CA ASP A 9 -1.41 12.17 1.65
C ASP A 9 -1.70 13.37 2.55
N VAL A 10 -2.86 13.34 3.20
CA VAL A 10 -3.36 14.44 4.04
C VAL A 10 -2.50 14.66 5.29
N HIS A 11 -1.74 13.67 5.73
CA HIS A 11 -0.89 13.78 6.92
C HIS A 11 0.42 14.52 6.65
N ILE A 12 0.81 14.67 5.38
CA ILE A 12 2.04 15.35 5.01
C ILE A 12 1.73 16.84 4.91
N GLN A 13 2.22 17.60 5.89
CA GLN A 13 2.10 19.06 5.87
C GLN A 13 2.87 19.66 4.69
N GLU A 14 2.32 20.72 4.11
CA GLU A 14 2.84 21.39 2.91
C GLU A 14 4.32 21.81 3.05
N GLY A 15 4.78 22.12 4.26
CA GLY A 15 6.18 22.48 4.54
C GLY A 15 7.21 21.34 4.48
N LYS A 16 6.77 20.07 4.41
CA LYS A 16 7.67 18.90 4.33
C LYS A 16 7.82 18.36 2.90
N VAL A 17 7.00 18.85 1.96
CA VAL A 17 7.01 18.39 0.57
C VAL A 17 8.02 19.21 -0.23
N SER A 18 9.08 18.56 -0.71
CA SER A 18 10.06 19.20 -1.59
C SER A 18 9.51 19.39 -3.00
N LYS A 19 10.07 20.36 -3.74
CA LYS A 19 9.73 20.62 -5.14
C LYS A 19 10.24 19.46 -6.02
N LEU A 20 9.42 18.43 -6.18
CA LEU A 20 9.78 17.22 -6.92
C LEU A 20 9.13 17.18 -8.30
N LYS A 21 9.89 16.79 -9.32
CA LYS A 21 9.34 16.49 -10.64
C LYS A 21 8.85 15.06 -10.67
N VAL A 22 7.55 14.87 -10.78
CA VAL A 22 6.93 13.55 -10.61
C VAL A 22 6.31 13.07 -11.93
N TYR A 23 6.62 11.81 -12.26
CA TYR A 23 6.16 11.12 -13.46
C TYR A 23 5.37 9.89 -13.08
N ALA A 24 4.10 9.84 -13.48
CA ALA A 24 3.16 8.76 -13.15
C ALA A 24 2.18 8.45 -14.28
N LEU A 25 1.50 7.30 -14.18
CA LEU A 25 0.46 6.91 -15.14
C LEU A 25 -0.82 7.69 -14.88
N ARG A 26 -1.18 7.82 -13.60
CA ARG A 26 -2.36 8.58 -13.14
C ARG A 26 -1.99 9.44 -11.95
N VAL A 27 -2.45 10.69 -11.95
CA VAL A 27 -2.31 11.62 -10.84
C VAL A 27 -3.69 12.07 -10.43
N THR A 28 -4.01 11.98 -9.13
CA THR A 28 -5.28 12.50 -8.61
C THR A 28 -5.32 14.02 -8.70
N SER A 29 -6.50 14.61 -8.91
CA SER A 29 -6.66 16.07 -9.04
C SER A 29 -6.09 16.82 -7.83
N ARG A 30 -6.29 16.29 -6.63
CA ARG A 30 -5.75 16.85 -5.38
C ARG A 30 -4.21 16.81 -5.35
N ALA A 31 -3.58 15.71 -5.76
CA ALA A 31 -2.12 15.61 -5.83
C ALA A 31 -1.51 16.53 -6.90
N ALA A 32 -2.22 16.70 -8.03
CA ALA A 32 -1.82 17.64 -9.07
C ALA A 32 -1.88 19.09 -8.58
N ALA A 33 -2.96 19.45 -7.88
CA ALA A 33 -3.10 20.78 -7.27
C ALA A 33 -2.02 21.03 -6.20
N ALA A 34 -1.77 20.06 -5.31
CA ALA A 34 -0.72 20.16 -4.29
C ALA A 34 0.67 20.35 -4.92
N SER A 35 0.99 19.60 -5.98
CA SER A 35 2.25 19.74 -6.71
C SER A 35 2.36 21.12 -7.38
N SER A 36 1.27 21.59 -7.99
CA SER A 36 1.23 22.89 -8.66
C SER A 36 1.42 24.06 -7.69
N ARG A 37 0.87 24.00 -6.46
CA ARG A 37 1.08 25.02 -5.42
C ARG A 37 2.55 25.15 -5.03
N LEU A 38 3.29 24.05 -5.04
CA LEU A 38 4.72 24.03 -4.73
C LEU A 38 5.59 24.43 -5.95
N GLY A 39 4.99 24.72 -7.11
CA GLY A 39 5.70 25.01 -8.36
C GLY A 39 6.32 23.76 -9.00
N ALA A 40 5.87 22.57 -8.60
CA ALA A 40 6.32 21.30 -9.14
C ALA A 40 5.42 20.83 -10.29
N ARG A 41 6.03 20.24 -11.33
CA ARG A 41 5.32 19.75 -12.51
C ARG A 41 5.05 18.24 -12.39
N SER A 42 3.77 17.86 -12.41
CA SER A 42 3.32 16.48 -12.58
C SER A 42 3.05 16.20 -14.06
N LEU A 43 3.71 15.22 -14.65
CA LEU A 43 3.56 14.89 -16.07
C LEU A 43 3.10 13.43 -16.25
N PRO A 44 2.18 13.18 -17.19
CA PRO A 44 1.86 11.81 -17.59
C PRO A 44 3.07 11.17 -18.27
N LEU A 45 3.30 9.89 -17.97
CA LEU A 45 4.39 9.09 -18.52
C LEU A 45 4.41 9.02 -20.06
N THR A 46 3.29 9.28 -20.74
CA THR A 46 3.18 9.19 -22.21
C THR A 46 3.95 10.28 -22.96
N ILE A 47 4.24 11.42 -22.33
CA ILE A 47 4.97 12.54 -22.92
C ILE A 47 6.49 12.43 -22.63
N TRP A 48 6.92 11.35 -21.98
CA TRP A 48 8.29 11.19 -21.50
C TRP A 48 9.24 10.66 -22.60
N PRO A 49 10.37 11.33 -22.88
CA PRO A 49 11.38 10.81 -23.80
C PRO A 49 12.08 9.58 -23.22
N TRP A 50 12.15 8.50 -24.01
CA TRP A 50 12.87 7.25 -23.67
C TRP A 50 14.35 7.47 -23.30
N THR A 51 14.91 8.62 -23.65
CA THR A 51 16.31 9.01 -23.41
C THR A 51 16.68 9.29 -21.94
N LEU A 52 15.72 9.54 -21.04
CA LEU A 52 16.00 9.86 -19.63
C LEU A 52 15.92 8.65 -18.68
N LEU A 53 15.72 7.44 -19.19
CA LEU A 53 15.61 6.19 -18.41
C LEU A 53 16.83 5.92 -17.51
N ARG A 54 18.01 6.45 -17.84
CA ARG A 54 19.26 6.19 -17.10
C ARG A 54 19.42 6.98 -15.79
N ALA A 55 18.70 8.09 -15.60
CA ALA A 55 18.95 9.00 -14.47
C ALA A 55 17.81 9.08 -13.45
N VAL A 56 16.71 8.34 -13.64
CA VAL A 56 15.51 8.47 -12.80
C VAL A 56 15.31 7.25 -11.92
N ALA A 57 15.28 7.47 -10.60
CA ALA A 57 14.93 6.44 -9.63
C ALA A 57 13.53 5.88 -9.92
N LEU A 58 13.47 4.56 -10.16
CA LEU A 58 12.21 3.84 -10.31
C LEU A 58 11.66 3.56 -8.92
N SER A 59 10.43 3.99 -8.66
CA SER A 59 9.76 3.75 -7.38
C SER A 59 8.51 2.94 -7.65
N TYR A 60 8.45 1.73 -7.09
CA TYR A 60 7.28 0.87 -7.15
C TYR A 60 6.52 0.98 -5.83
N SER A 61 5.20 1.08 -5.88
CA SER A 61 4.38 1.01 -4.66
C SER A 61 4.56 -0.37 -4.03
N PRO A 62 4.72 -0.49 -2.70
CA PRO A 62 4.82 -1.79 -2.05
C PRO A 62 3.51 -2.56 -2.29
N ALA A 63 3.55 -3.54 -3.21
CA ALA A 63 2.39 -4.37 -3.54
C ALA A 63 1.84 -5.12 -2.32
N LEU A 64 2.72 -5.45 -1.37
CA LEU A 64 2.40 -6.08 -0.09
C LEU A 64 1.63 -5.19 0.89
N ALA A 65 1.72 -3.86 0.78
CA ALA A 65 1.02 -2.93 1.69
C ALA A 65 -0.45 -2.73 1.32
N ARG A 66 -0.87 -3.16 0.12
CA ARG A 66 -2.27 -3.18 -0.26
C ARG A 66 -2.91 -4.34 0.47
N ALA A 67 -3.45 -4.05 1.66
CA ALA A 67 -4.25 -4.92 2.52
C ALA A 67 -5.58 -5.36 1.88
N MET A 68 -5.57 -5.60 0.57
CA MET A 68 -6.72 -6.00 -0.21
C MET A 68 -6.92 -7.48 0.04
N ARG A 69 -7.69 -7.79 1.08
CA ARG A 69 -8.62 -8.94 1.26
C ARG A 69 -8.11 -10.37 1.01
N TYR A 70 -6.84 -10.54 0.68
CA TYR A 70 -6.22 -11.79 0.26
C TYR A 70 -5.03 -12.15 1.17
N THR A 71 -5.10 -11.80 2.46
CA THR A 71 -4.17 -12.40 3.42
C THR A 71 -4.34 -13.92 3.50
N SER A 72 -5.39 -14.49 2.91
CA SER A 72 -5.58 -15.94 2.79
C SER A 72 -4.75 -16.63 1.68
N ILE A 73 -3.95 -15.92 0.88
CA ILE A 73 -3.31 -16.54 -0.32
C ILE A 73 -2.34 -17.67 0.04
N SER A 74 -1.64 -17.65 1.19
CA SER A 74 -0.49 -18.53 1.39
C SER A 74 -0.48 -19.42 2.63
N ALA A 75 -1.51 -19.43 3.49
CA ALA A 75 -1.54 -20.41 4.58
C ALA A 75 -2.98 -20.70 5.03
N ARG A 76 -3.34 -21.98 5.00
CA ARG A 76 -4.49 -22.50 5.74
C ARG A 76 -4.28 -22.13 7.22
N PRO A 77 -5.17 -21.35 7.85
CA PRO A 77 -4.98 -20.88 9.22
C PRO A 77 -4.86 -22.00 10.27
N LEU A 78 -5.24 -23.24 9.90
CA LEU A 78 -5.38 -24.38 10.79
C LEU A 78 -4.29 -25.45 10.65
N GLU A 79 -3.30 -25.27 9.77
CA GLU A 79 -2.22 -26.25 9.68
C GLU A 79 -1.32 -26.14 10.92
N PRO A 80 -0.92 -27.26 11.56
CA PRO A 80 -0.20 -27.29 12.84
C PRO A 80 1.28 -26.88 12.73
N ARG A 81 1.62 -25.92 11.85
CA ARG A 81 2.98 -25.44 11.66
C ARG A 81 3.10 -23.93 11.85
N GLY A 82 3.80 -23.57 12.92
CA GLY A 82 4.54 -22.31 13.06
C GLY A 82 3.68 -21.06 13.29
N HIS A 83 4.30 -20.09 13.98
CA HIS A 83 3.73 -18.79 14.36
C HIS A 83 3.36 -17.94 13.12
N ASN A 84 2.24 -18.25 12.48
CA ASN A 84 1.77 -17.56 11.28
C ASN A 84 0.92 -16.34 11.68
N HIS A 85 1.45 -15.13 11.47
CA HIS A 85 0.75 -13.85 11.71
C HIS A 85 -0.23 -13.47 10.59
N THR A 86 -0.55 -14.41 9.70
CA THR A 86 -1.49 -14.25 8.60
C THR A 86 -2.91 -14.04 9.13
N LYS A 87 -3.56 -12.95 8.71
CA LYS A 87 -4.94 -12.63 9.12
C LYS A 87 -5.93 -13.61 8.48
N ALA A 88 -6.77 -14.22 9.31
CA ALA A 88 -7.86 -15.08 8.85
C ALA A 88 -8.88 -14.29 8.00
N CYS A 89 -9.49 -14.96 7.03
CA CYS A 89 -10.50 -14.37 6.17
C CYS A 89 -11.88 -14.58 6.79
N VAL A 90 -12.35 -13.57 7.54
CA VAL A 90 -13.62 -13.61 8.27
C VAL A 90 -14.57 -12.55 7.71
N CYS A 91 -15.85 -12.89 7.59
CA CYS A 91 -16.88 -11.96 7.10
C CYS A 91 -17.02 -10.72 7.99
N SER A 92 -16.90 -10.89 9.31
CA SER A 92 -17.08 -9.85 10.31
C SER A 92 -16.05 -9.96 11.42
N LYS A 93 -15.69 -8.82 12.00
CA LYS A 93 -14.78 -8.75 13.16
C LYS A 93 -15.56 -8.83 14.47
N GLY A 94 -14.92 -9.29 15.53
CA GLY A 94 -15.45 -9.26 16.89
C GLY A 94 -15.23 -10.56 17.65
N LEU A 95 -15.49 -10.55 18.96
CA LEU A 95 -15.25 -11.70 19.85
C LEU A 95 -16.04 -12.96 19.45
N LYS A 96 -17.17 -12.79 18.76
CA LYS A 96 -18.02 -13.89 18.27
C LYS A 96 -17.42 -14.63 17.07
N PHE A 97 -16.46 -14.04 16.35
CA PHE A 97 -15.97 -14.58 15.08
C PHE A 97 -14.50 -14.98 15.19
N GLU A 98 -14.23 -16.29 15.09
CA GLU A 98 -12.88 -16.89 14.99
C GLU A 98 -11.83 -16.42 16.02
N CYS A 99 -12.26 -16.06 17.24
CA CYS A 99 -11.39 -15.58 18.32
C CYS A 99 -11.21 -16.56 19.50
N ALA A 100 -11.84 -17.73 19.50
CA ALA A 100 -11.87 -18.64 20.66
C ALA A 100 -10.81 -19.76 20.60
N ARG A 101 -11.19 -20.95 20.13
CA ARG A 101 -10.29 -22.11 20.01
C ARG A 101 -9.15 -21.83 19.03
N GLY A 102 -7.93 -22.24 19.38
CA GLY A 102 -6.73 -22.03 18.55
C GLY A 102 -6.13 -20.62 18.60
N ARG A 103 -6.82 -19.65 19.23
CA ARG A 103 -6.34 -18.26 19.42
C ARG A 103 -6.06 -17.93 20.88
N CYS A 104 -6.81 -18.53 21.81
CA CYS A 104 -6.66 -18.35 23.26
C CYS A 104 -6.24 -19.64 23.95
N ALA A 105 -5.23 -19.56 24.83
CA ALA A 105 -4.74 -20.71 25.59
C ALA A 105 -5.80 -21.31 26.54
N SER A 106 -6.76 -20.51 27.02
CA SER A 106 -7.86 -20.97 27.87
C SER A 106 -8.93 -21.78 27.12
N ARG A 107 -8.91 -21.76 25.78
CA ARG A 107 -9.87 -22.47 24.93
C ARG A 107 -9.14 -23.60 24.21
N ASP A 108 -8.69 -24.57 25.00
CA ASP A 108 -8.02 -25.82 24.59
C ASP A 108 -6.53 -25.67 24.23
N TYR A 109 -6.21 -25.06 23.09
CA TYR A 109 -4.83 -24.85 22.63
C TYR A 109 -4.66 -23.52 21.91
N LYS A 110 -3.42 -23.07 21.79
CA LYS A 110 -3.04 -21.85 21.06
C LYS A 110 -1.96 -22.17 20.02
N ASN A 111 -2.21 -21.75 18.78
CA ASN A 111 -1.23 -21.78 17.68
C ASN A 111 -0.28 -20.59 17.73
#